data_AF-A0A971KDM8-F1
#
_entry.id   AF-A0A971KDM8-F1
#
_cell.length_a   1.000
_cell.length_b   1.000
_cell.length_c   1.000
_cell.angle_alpha   90.00
_cell.angle_beta   90.00
_cell.angle_gamma   90.00
#
_symmetry.space_group_name_H-M   'P 1'
#
loop_
_entity.id
_entity.type
_entity.pdbx_description
1 polymer ?
#
loop_
_entity_poly.entity_id
_entity_poly.type
_entity_poly.pdbx_seq_one_letter_code
_entity_poly.pdbx_strand_id
1 'polypeptide(L)'
;VGGGITLVSKGEIMDTLPLTIAGLMSEEPLDKVNDKLNSMLKKAYDELGVSKDIEPFMTLSFIALPVIPDIKVTDMGLFHVGEFKFIDISL
;
A
#
# COMPACT_ATOMS: atom_id res chain seq x y z
N VAL A 1 13.41 -7.92 1.74
CA VAL A 1 12.61 -8.63 0.71
C VAL A 1 12.73 -8.05 -0.70
N GLY A 2 13.42 -6.92 -0.93
CA GLY A 2 13.61 -6.37 -2.29
C GLY A 2 12.40 -5.63 -2.88
N GLY A 3 11.24 -5.72 -2.23
CA GLY A 3 10.00 -5.01 -2.57
C GLY A 3 8.77 -5.84 -2.18
N GLY A 4 7.60 -5.22 -2.14
CA GLY A 4 6.33 -5.89 -1.79
C GLY A 4 5.54 -5.21 -0.67
N ILE A 5 4.65 -5.98 -0.05
CA ILE A 5 3.69 -5.48 0.95
C ILE A 5 4.05 -6.07 2.32
N THR A 6 4.09 -5.26 3.37
CA THR A 6 4.37 -5.70 4.74
C THR A 6 3.34 -5.12 5.71
N LEU A 7 2.77 -5.99 6.54
CA LEU A 7 1.90 -5.60 7.66
C LEU A 7 2.73 -5.49 8.94
N VAL A 8 2.61 -4.35 9.61
CA VAL A 8 3.31 -4.06 10.87
C VAL A 8 2.31 -3.56 11.90
N SER A 9 2.39 -4.05 13.13
CA SER A 9 1.59 -3.57 14.26
C SER A 9 2.46 -3.48 15.51
N LYS A 10 2.34 -2.37 16.25
CA LYS A 10 3.09 -2.14 17.49
C LYS A 10 4.61 -2.32 17.34
N GLY A 11 5.15 -2.01 16.16
CA GLY A 11 6.58 -2.16 15.84
C GLY A 11 7.00 -3.58 15.43
N GLU A 12 6.08 -4.55 15.38
CA GLU A 12 6.36 -5.92 14.99
C GLU A 12 5.82 -6.25 13.59
N ILE A 13 6.61 -6.98 12.80
CA ILE A 13 6.18 -7.47 11.49
C ILE A 13 5.23 -8.65 11.69
N MET A 14 4.00 -8.50 11.24
CA MET A 14 2.97 -9.54 11.33
C MET A 14 2.92 -10.42 10.09
N ASP A 15 3.22 -9.83 8.94
CA ASP A 15 3.31 -10.57 7.68
C ASP A 15 3.99 -9.77 6.56
N THR A 16 4.54 -10.48 5.57
CA THR A 16 5.13 -9.89 4.37
C THR A 16 4.80 -10.73 3.13
N LEU A 17 4.32 -10.06 2.07
CA LEU A 17 4.25 -10.59 0.71
C LEU A 17 5.45 -10.03 -0.08
N PRO A 18 6.49 -10.84 -0.33
CA PRO A 18 7.62 -10.41 -1.13
C PRO A 18 7.22 -10.34 -2.62
N LEU A 19 7.50 -9.20 -3.25
CA LEU A 19 7.39 -8.99 -4.69
C LEU A 19 8.81 -8.77 -5.23
N THR A 20 9.53 -9.86 -5.44
CA THR A 20 10.97 -9.87 -5.72
C THR A 20 11.33 -9.24 -7.07
N ILE A 21 10.40 -9.18 -8.02
CA ILE A 21 10.62 -8.57 -9.32
C ILE A 21 10.17 -7.11 -9.25
N ALA A 22 11.15 -6.21 -9.11
CA ALA A 22 10.97 -4.76 -9.07
C ALA A 22 9.97 -4.23 -8.01
N GLY A 23 9.63 -5.03 -6.99
CA GLY A 23 8.60 -4.67 -6.02
C GLY A 23 7.17 -4.78 -6.54
N LEU A 24 6.97 -5.34 -7.73
CA LEU A 24 5.66 -5.40 -8.41
C LEU A 24 5.15 -6.83 -8.63
N MET A 25 6.06 -7.77 -8.89
CA MET A 25 5.69 -9.15 -9.23
C MET A 25 6.49 -10.16 -8.40
N SER A 26 6.00 -11.40 -8.35
CA SER A 26 6.64 -12.53 -7.70
C SER A 26 6.90 -13.64 -8.72
N GLU A 27 7.94 -14.44 -8.48
CA GLU A 27 8.23 -15.67 -9.24
C GLU A 27 7.39 -16.87 -8.75
N GLU A 28 6.72 -16.75 -7.61
CA GLU A 28 5.88 -17.80 -7.06
C GLU A 28 4.60 -18.01 -7.88
N PRO A 29 4.02 -19.22 -7.86
CA PRO A 29 2.74 -19.50 -8.52
C PRO A 29 1.61 -18.58 -8.04
N LEU A 30 0.70 -18.24 -8.96
CA LEU A 30 -0.45 -17.38 -8.72
C LEU A 30 -1.22 -17.76 -7.45
N ASP A 31 -1.54 -19.04 -7.28
CA ASP A 31 -2.35 -19.52 -6.15
C ASP A 31 -1.67 -19.22 -4.82
N LYS A 32 -0.34 -19.40 -4.72
CA LYS A 32 0.40 -19.09 -3.50
C LYS A 32 0.40 -17.59 -3.19
N VAL A 33 0.58 -16.75 -4.22
CA VAL A 33 0.58 -15.30 -4.07
C VAL A 33 -0.81 -14.83 -3.64
N ASN A 34 -1.86 -15.37 -4.26
CA ASN A 34 -3.24 -15.05 -3.95
C ASN A 34 -3.64 -15.49 -2.54
N ASP A 35 -3.30 -16.72 -2.14
CA ASP A 35 -3.57 -17.23 -0.79
C ASP A 35 -2.86 -16.38 0.27
N LYS A 36 -1.61 -15.99 0.00
CA LYS A 36 -0.84 -15.11 0.87
C LYS A 36 -1.50 -13.74 1.02
N LEU A 37 -1.89 -13.12 -0.10
CA LEU A 37 -2.56 -11.83 -0.13
C LEU A 37 -3.89 -11.87 0.64
N ASN A 38 -4.73 -12.89 0.41
CA ASN A 38 -6.00 -13.08 1.12
C ASN A 38 -5.81 -13.31 2.61
N SER A 39 -4.82 -14.11 3.01
CA SER A 39 -4.44 -14.28 4.41
C SER A 39 -4.04 -12.95 5.06
N MET A 40 -3.27 -12.12 4.34
CA MET A 40 -2.86 -10.80 4.83
C MET A 40 -4.05 -9.84 4.95
N LEU A 41 -4.97 -9.84 3.98
CA LEU A 41 -6.21 -9.05 4.06
C LEU A 41 -7.05 -9.43 5.27
N LYS A 42 -7.20 -10.73 5.54
CA LYS A 42 -7.91 -11.22 6.72
C LYS A 42 -7.29 -10.69 8.02
N LYS A 43 -5.96 -10.72 8.14
CA LYS A 43 -5.24 -10.13 9.29
C LYS A 43 -5.49 -8.64 9.41
N ALA A 44 -5.45 -7.90 8.30
CA ALA A 44 -5.71 -6.47 8.29
C ALA A 44 -7.12 -6.13 8.83
N TYR A 45 -8.14 -6.90 8.44
CA TYR A 45 -9.51 -6.69 8.92
C TYR A 45 -9.69 -7.14 10.37
N ASP A 46 -9.23 -8.34 10.71
CA ASP A 46 -9.58 -8.98 11.98
C ASP A 46 -8.66 -8.55 13.13
N GLU A 47 -7.41 -8.15 12.85
CA GLU A 47 -6.38 -7.87 13.87
C GLU A 47 -5.91 -6.40 13.88
N LEU A 48 -5.91 -5.72 12.73
CA LEU A 48 -5.47 -4.31 12.62
C LEU A 48 -6.62 -3.31 12.65
N GLY A 49 -7.87 -3.79 12.64
CA GLY A 49 -9.06 -2.94 12.70
C GLY A 49 -9.34 -2.17 11.40
N VAL A 50 -8.79 -2.61 10.26
CA VAL A 50 -9.15 -2.04 8.95
C VAL A 50 -10.62 -2.36 8.66
N SER A 51 -11.39 -1.37 8.21
CA SER A 51 -12.78 -1.60 7.80
C SER A 51 -12.86 -2.60 6.64
N LYS A 52 -13.83 -3.51 6.69
CA LYS A 52 -14.09 -4.49 5.62
C LYS A 52 -14.60 -3.85 4.32
N ASP A 53 -15.05 -2.61 4.39
CA ASP A 53 -15.47 -1.84 3.21
C ASP A 53 -14.30 -1.21 2.45
N ILE A 54 -13.07 -1.35 2.97
CA ILE A 54 -11.85 -0.80 2.38
C ILE A 54 -10.94 -1.95 1.95
N GLU A 55 -10.45 -1.94 0.72
CA GLU A 55 -9.34 -2.80 0.29
C GLU A 55 -8.04 -2.02 0.57
N PRO A 56 -7.28 -2.34 1.64
CA PRO A 56 -6.20 -1.49 2.12
C PRO A 56 -5.00 -1.43 1.17
N PHE A 57 -4.68 -2.54 0.51
CA PHE A 57 -3.47 -2.62 -0.31
C PHE A 57 -3.63 -1.82 -1.60
N MET A 58 -4.75 -2.00 -2.28
CA MET A 58 -5.15 -1.22 -3.45
C MET A 58 -5.28 0.25 -3.11
N THR A 59 -5.96 0.59 -2.01
CA THR A 59 -6.14 1.99 -1.59
C THR A 59 -4.81 2.70 -1.39
N LEU A 60 -3.86 2.07 -0.69
CA LEU A 60 -2.52 2.63 -0.45
C LEU A 60 -1.73 2.77 -1.77
N SER A 61 -1.85 1.81 -2.70
CA SER A 61 -1.20 1.92 -4.01
C SER A 61 -1.66 3.13 -4.83
N PHE A 62 -2.90 3.61 -4.64
CA PHE A 62 -3.42 4.79 -5.34
C PHE A 62 -3.06 6.14 -4.70
N ILE A 63 -2.52 6.16 -3.47
CA ILE A 63 -2.06 7.40 -2.82
C ILE A 63 -0.92 8.04 -3.62
N ALA A 64 -0.02 7.21 -4.15
CA ALA A 64 1.16 7.64 -4.88
C ALA A 64 0.90 8.04 -6.35
N LEU A 65 -0.34 7.99 -6.84
CA LEU A 65 -0.68 8.27 -8.23
C LEU A 65 -1.13 9.74 -8.42
N PRO A 66 -0.28 10.63 -8.98
CA PRO A 66 -0.54 12.08 -9.03
C PRO A 66 -1.46 12.50 -10.19
N VAL A 67 -2.56 11.77 -10.42
CA VAL A 67 -3.46 12.03 -11.56
C VAL A 67 -4.95 12.15 -11.20
N ILE A 68 -5.39 11.67 -10.01
CA ILE A 68 -6.81 11.66 -9.58
C ILE A 68 -6.94 11.29 -8.07
N PRO A 69 -7.65 12.00 -7.17
CA PRO A 69 -8.14 13.39 -7.17
C PRO A 69 -7.30 14.33 -6.26
N ASP A 70 -7.52 15.64 -6.40
CA ASP A 70 -7.02 16.82 -5.64
C ASP A 70 -5.61 16.76 -5.01
N ILE A 71 -5.45 16.16 -3.83
CA ILE A 71 -4.17 16.18 -3.09
C ILE A 71 -3.55 14.78 -3.06
N LYS A 72 -2.27 14.69 -3.42
CA LYS A 72 -1.52 13.44 -3.55
C LYS A 72 -0.20 13.48 -2.81
N VAL A 73 0.22 12.34 -2.28
CA VAL A 73 1.51 12.19 -1.63
C VAL A 73 2.43 11.48 -2.60
N THR A 74 3.49 12.16 -3.02
CA THR A 74 4.56 11.59 -3.84
C THR A 74 5.85 11.52 -3.04
N ASP A 75 6.87 10.91 -3.63
CA ASP A 75 8.24 10.91 -3.11
C ASP A 75 8.85 12.33 -3.01
N MET A 76 8.30 13.31 -3.75
CA MET A 76 8.71 14.71 -3.72
C MET A 76 7.90 15.57 -2.73
N GLY A 77 6.88 15.03 -2.08
CA GLY A 77 6.05 15.73 -1.10
C GLY A 77 4.55 15.73 -1.44
N LEU A 78 3.84 16.72 -0.90
CA LEU A 78 2.40 16.88 -1.11
C LEU A 78 2.14 17.65 -2.40
N PHE A 79 1.40 17.05 -3.34
CA PHE A 79 1.13 17.60 -4.67
C PHE A 79 -0.36 17.89 -4.85
N HIS A 80 -0.68 19.12 -5.24
CA HIS A 80 -2.04 19.51 -5.60
C HIS A 80 -2.23 19.33 -7.11
N VAL A 81 -3.02 18.32 -7.51
CA VAL A 81 -3.27 17.94 -8.91
C VAL A 81 -4.01 19.05 -9.67
N GLY A 82 -5.03 19.67 -9.05
CA GLY A 82 -5.80 20.76 -9.66
C GLY A 82 -4.99 22.04 -9.95
N GLU A 83 -4.06 22.41 -9.06
CA GLU A 83 -3.18 23.57 -9.24
C GLU A 83 -1.84 23.21 -9.92
N PHE A 84 -1.60 21.93 -10.14
CA PHE A 84 -0.37 21.38 -10.71
C PHE A 84 0.92 21.88 -10.02
N LYS A 85 0.91 21.89 -8.68
CA LYS A 85 2.04 22.38 -7.87
C LYS A 85 2.22 21.58 -6.59
N PHE A 86 3.43 21.58 -6.06
CA PHE A 86 3.69 21.12 -4.70
C PHE A 86 3.18 22.14 -3.69
N ILE A 87 2.63 21.65 -2.57
CA ILE A 87 2.14 22.47 -1.47
C ILE A 87 2.97 22.20 -0.22
N ASP A 88 3.25 23.26 0.54
CA ASP A 88 4.01 23.17 1.78
C ASP A 88 3.14 22.59 2.90
N ILE A 89 3.77 21.87 3.82
CA ILE A 89 3.14 21.27 4.99
C ILE A 89 3.52 22.14 6.20
N SER A 90 3.09 23.39 6.19
CA SER A 90 3.26 24.26 7.35
C SER A 90 2.22 23.92 8.41
N LEU A 91 2.70 23.59 9.61
CA LEU A 91 1.91 23.50 10.86
C LEU A 91 1.47 24.88 11.35
#